data_AF-A0A319BNF5-F1
#
_entry.id   AF-A0A319BNF5-F1
#
_cell.length_a   1.000
_cell.length_b   1.000
_cell.length_c   1.000
_cell.angle_alpha   90.00
_cell.angle_beta   90.00
_cell.angle_gamma   90.00
#
_symmetry.space_group_name_H-M   'P 1'
#
loop_
_entity.id
_entity.type
_entity.pdbx_description
1 polymer ?
#
loop_
_entity_poly.entity_id
_entity_poly.type
_entity_poly.pdbx_seq_one_letter_code
_entity_poly.pdbx_strand_id
1 'polypeptide(L)'
;MSRLLRTALRLPRASFPPASVLSRRVYSSSVVRRSAANATPPSNNVPPTSSDAAPTASSIASAASNATAEPSVSHEVATGSNEPASSLSNQSSTLEAGEQHEGKTPESNAGTVEYQDNKYTITRKDGGLIIQEGRKKPIEILDIVLRDSCKCSTCVDPHSKQRNFRTSDISSDIISENPTIEHGKLHITWKNDLRGAPAGSTHESTYDLHQLRHPILTPVEMESAGKNRWRAYWDNSRMQHWQHWITFDQFINNDISFAWSMRTLAELGLIFIKDIPDSREMVEKIATRMGPIRDTFYGRTWDVRSVPQATNVAYTDQFLGFHMDLMYMNDPPGYQLLHCLKNSCEGGESLFVDTFRVAYDMKQDDHTNYSRLLHHHIPYHYNHPDHFYTNTWPVFETQTFDDSVREGTNFSKSRLVHVNYSPPFQAPRKVRSPVPRKFREKNEALAKFASLLEDERYMFELKLNPGECVVFENRRVAHARRGFKTSTGERWLAGAYVDEDAMLSEFKTSSNKYPNLWRLKRKGLNSKHVKLLKGVGKPDELP
;
A
#
# COMPACT_ATOMS: atom_id res chain seq x y z
N MET A 1 -2.55 62.50 -29.21
CA MET A 1 -2.08 63.74 -28.53
C MET A 1 -2.27 63.52 -27.03
N SER A 2 -1.29 63.47 -26.15
CA SER A 2 0.13 63.83 -26.20
C SER A 2 0.89 63.06 -25.12
N ARG A 3 2.12 62.67 -25.44
CA ARG A 3 3.14 62.07 -24.56
C ARG A 3 3.65 63.06 -23.51
N LEU A 4 4.22 62.54 -22.41
CA LEU A 4 5.62 62.76 -21.94
C LEU A 4 5.75 62.23 -20.49
N LEU A 5 6.38 61.08 -20.23
CA LEU A 5 7.82 60.83 -20.02
C LEU A 5 8.48 61.72 -18.96
N ARG A 6 8.94 61.11 -17.86
CA ARG A 6 10.30 61.31 -17.31
C ARG A 6 10.79 60.05 -16.59
N THR A 7 12.00 59.68 -16.98
CA THR A 7 12.83 58.53 -16.59
C THR A 7 14.06 59.10 -15.86
N ALA A 8 14.59 58.41 -14.86
CA ALA A 8 16.04 58.29 -14.57
C ALA A 8 16.26 57.32 -13.38
N LEU A 9 16.75 56.10 -13.63
CA LEU A 9 18.17 55.65 -13.58
C LEU A 9 18.58 55.17 -12.16
N ARG A 10 18.76 53.85 -11.91
CA ARG A 10 19.95 52.98 -12.18
C ARG A 10 21.01 53.15 -11.08
N LEU A 11 21.63 52.14 -10.43
CA LEU A 11 22.20 50.79 -10.71
C LEU A 11 22.78 50.24 -9.35
N PRO A 12 23.57 49.13 -9.22
CA PRO A 12 23.56 47.78 -9.84
C PRO A 12 23.93 46.57 -8.91
N ARG A 13 23.77 45.34 -9.45
CA ARG A 13 24.57 44.08 -9.30
C ARG A 13 24.55 43.35 -7.92
N ALA A 14 24.62 42.02 -7.81
CA ALA A 14 25.31 40.99 -8.62
C ALA A 14 24.65 39.59 -8.42
N SER A 15 24.40 38.78 -9.47
CA SER A 15 25.20 37.64 -10.01
C SER A 15 25.03 36.26 -9.32
N PHE A 16 24.49 35.28 -10.08
CA PHE A 16 24.63 33.79 -9.93
C PHE A 16 26.11 33.33 -10.06
N PRO A 17 26.54 32.03 -9.99
CA PRO A 17 25.88 30.68 -9.86
C PRO A 17 26.68 29.74 -8.86
N PRO A 18 26.88 28.39 -8.99
CA PRO A 18 26.22 27.25 -9.67
C PRO A 18 25.94 26.03 -8.72
N ALA A 19 25.67 24.86 -9.31
CA ALA A 19 25.20 23.60 -8.69
C ALA A 19 26.28 22.67 -8.08
N SER A 20 25.79 21.76 -7.21
CA SER A 20 26.10 20.30 -7.13
C SER A 20 26.89 19.73 -5.92
N VAL A 21 26.32 18.61 -5.42
CA VAL A 21 26.85 17.43 -4.68
C VAL A 21 27.48 17.61 -3.28
N LEU A 22 26.86 17.02 -2.24
CA LEU A 22 27.41 15.86 -1.50
C LEU A 22 26.57 15.52 -0.26
N SER A 23 26.14 14.27 -0.24
CA SER A 23 25.66 13.53 0.92
C SER A 23 26.74 13.46 2.02
N ARG A 24 26.36 13.77 3.27
CA ARG A 24 26.92 13.11 4.45
C ARG A 24 25.86 13.02 5.55
N ARG A 25 25.48 11.78 5.86
CA ARG A 25 24.84 11.42 7.13
C ARG A 25 25.81 11.74 8.25
N VAL A 26 25.35 12.48 9.26
CA VAL A 26 25.98 12.50 10.58
C VAL A 26 24.89 12.13 11.58
N TYR A 27 25.02 10.95 12.16
CA TYR A 27 24.41 10.62 13.44
C TYR A 27 25.12 11.47 14.49
N SER A 28 24.36 12.25 15.26
CA SER A 28 24.83 12.79 16.52
C SER A 28 23.77 12.54 17.57
N SER A 29 24.07 11.55 18.42
CA SER A 29 23.43 11.29 19.69
C SER A 29 23.67 12.46 20.65
N SER A 30 22.58 12.91 21.24
CA SER A 30 22.48 13.95 22.26
C SER A 30 23.35 13.68 23.51
N VAL A 31 24.18 14.66 23.87
CA VAL A 31 24.67 14.87 25.25
C VAL A 31 23.90 16.04 25.86
N VAL A 32 23.31 15.76 27.02
CA VAL A 32 22.57 16.69 27.87
C VAL A 32 23.56 17.62 28.59
N ARG A 33 23.36 18.94 28.46
CA ARG A 33 23.81 19.94 29.45
C ARG A 33 22.58 20.50 30.17
N ARG A 34 22.59 20.44 31.50
CA ARG A 34 21.65 21.12 32.38
C ARG A 34 21.97 22.62 32.41
N SER A 35 20.96 23.46 32.19
CA SER A 35 20.82 24.76 32.84
C SER A 35 19.33 25.00 33.11
N ALA A 36 19.03 25.43 34.33
CA ALA A 36 17.69 25.72 34.81
C ALA A 36 17.29 27.16 34.46
N ALA A 37 16.05 27.37 34.03
CA ALA A 37 15.27 28.58 34.29
C ALA A 37 13.80 28.37 33.87
N ASN A 38 12.91 28.88 34.72
CA ASN A 38 11.45 28.82 34.69
C ASN A 38 10.79 29.32 33.40
N ALA A 39 9.73 28.64 32.94
CA ALA A 39 8.54 29.26 32.33
C ALA A 39 7.37 28.26 32.21
N THR A 40 6.25 28.61 32.83
CA THR A 40 4.96 27.89 32.87
C THR A 40 4.19 28.05 31.54
N PRO A 41 3.45 27.04 31.04
CA PRO A 41 2.52 27.21 29.92
C PRO A 41 1.11 27.64 30.40
N PRO A 42 0.31 28.34 29.57
CA PRO A 42 -0.99 28.86 29.98
C PRO A 42 -2.08 27.77 29.90
N SER A 43 -2.80 27.58 31.01
CA SER A 43 -4.07 26.85 31.04
C SER A 43 -5.24 27.84 30.95
N ASN A 44 -6.14 27.60 30.00
CA ASN A 44 -7.45 28.27 29.94
C ASN A 44 -8.43 27.51 30.83
N ASN A 45 -8.78 28.12 31.96
CA ASN A 45 -9.85 27.68 32.85
C ASN A 45 -11.16 28.41 32.53
N VAL A 46 -12.25 27.65 32.43
CA VAL A 46 -13.62 28.07 32.77
C VAL A 46 -14.18 27.01 33.74
N PRO A 47 -14.81 27.39 34.87
CA PRO A 47 -14.93 26.50 36.04
C PRO A 47 -16.20 25.63 36.02
N PRO A 48 -16.20 24.55 36.80
CA PRO A 48 -17.39 24.16 37.54
C PRO A 48 -17.12 24.13 39.06
N THR A 49 -18.21 24.34 39.78
CA THR A 49 -18.38 24.41 41.23
C THR A 49 -18.11 23.09 41.96
N SER A 50 -17.52 23.20 43.18
CA SER A 50 -17.60 22.38 44.42
C SER A 50 -18.20 20.96 44.34
N SER A 51 -17.70 19.90 44.98
CA SER A 51 -17.11 19.77 46.33
C SER A 51 -16.53 18.35 46.54
N ASP A 52 -15.59 18.28 47.49
CA ASP A 52 -15.30 17.20 48.44
C ASP A 52 -14.45 15.95 48.12
N ALA A 53 -13.39 15.85 48.96
CA ALA A 53 -12.85 14.69 49.66
C ALA A 53 -12.00 13.63 48.92
N ALA A 54 -10.69 13.68 49.18
CA ALA A 54 -9.75 12.54 49.18
C ALA A 54 -9.90 11.74 50.51
N PRO A 55 -9.25 10.55 50.74
CA PRO A 55 -7.78 10.44 50.74
C PRO A 55 -7.12 9.07 50.38
N THR A 56 -5.83 9.18 50.00
CA THR A 56 -4.62 8.40 50.39
C THR A 56 -4.41 6.91 50.03
N ALA A 57 -3.25 6.62 49.40
CA ALA A 57 -2.21 5.64 49.80
C ALA A 57 -0.97 5.79 48.88
N SER A 58 0.20 6.20 49.39
CA SER A 58 1.33 5.39 49.91
C SER A 58 2.36 4.98 48.84
N SER A 59 3.61 5.38 49.07
CA SER A 59 4.83 5.08 48.31
C SER A 59 5.87 4.42 49.23
N ILE A 60 6.66 3.49 48.67
CA ILE A 60 7.88 2.88 49.25
C ILE A 60 8.84 2.70 48.05
N ALA A 61 9.97 3.43 47.96
CA ALA A 61 11.35 3.08 48.37
C ALA A 61 11.86 1.76 47.70
N SER A 62 13.09 1.58 47.20
CA SER A 62 14.41 2.15 47.51
C SER A 62 15.50 1.56 46.56
N ALA A 63 16.57 2.34 46.33
CA ALA A 63 18.03 1.98 46.41
C ALA A 63 18.65 0.91 45.46
N ALA A 64 19.68 1.28 44.67
CA ALA A 64 21.14 1.07 44.90
C ALA A 64 21.66 -0.08 44.00
N SER A 65 22.89 -0.19 43.46
CA SER A 65 24.19 0.49 43.62
C SER A 65 25.23 -0.07 42.63
N ASN A 66 26.17 0.79 42.20
CA ASN A 66 27.65 0.64 42.09
C ASN A 66 28.42 -0.26 41.09
N ALA A 67 29.56 0.34 40.70
CA ALA A 67 30.91 -0.18 40.41
C ALA A 67 31.25 -0.53 38.95
N THR A 68 31.98 0.30 38.18
CA THR A 68 33.45 0.60 38.14
C THR A 68 34.35 -0.53 37.65
N ALA A 69 34.99 -0.36 36.48
CA ALA A 69 36.46 -0.23 36.30
C ALA A 69 36.89 -0.47 34.83
N GLU A 70 37.68 0.46 34.29
CA GLU A 70 38.61 0.29 33.15
C GLU A 70 39.95 0.97 33.51
N PRO A 71 41.06 0.50 32.92
CA PRO A 71 42.16 1.38 32.49
C PRO A 71 42.53 1.10 31.01
N SER A 72 42.57 2.07 30.11
CA SER A 72 43.58 3.12 29.84
C SER A 72 44.56 2.79 28.69
N VAL A 73 45.16 3.86 28.15
CA VAL A 73 46.33 3.96 27.21
C VAL A 73 45.97 4.00 25.70
N SER A 74 46.47 4.87 24.79
CA SER A 74 47.08 6.23 24.75
C SER A 74 47.48 6.52 23.28
N HIS A 75 47.43 7.80 22.82
CA HIS A 75 48.28 8.47 21.78
C HIS A 75 48.40 7.83 20.36
N GLU A 76 48.62 8.51 19.22
CA GLU A 76 48.76 9.90 18.80
C GLU A 76 48.64 9.94 17.26
N VAL A 77 48.49 11.16 16.72
CA VAL A 77 48.28 11.49 15.31
C VAL A 77 49.62 11.73 14.59
N ALA A 78 49.72 11.36 13.31
CA ALA A 78 50.62 12.02 12.37
C ALA A 78 50.08 12.02 10.92
N THR A 79 50.22 13.17 10.29
CA THR A 79 49.77 13.64 8.99
C THR A 79 50.69 13.24 7.83
N GLY A 80 50.17 13.21 6.59
CA GLY A 80 51.02 13.22 5.38
C GLY A 80 50.23 13.31 4.07
N SER A 81 50.45 14.39 3.34
CA SER A 81 49.83 14.85 2.09
C SER A 81 50.41 14.23 0.80
N ASN A 82 49.64 14.17 -0.30
CA ASN A 82 49.97 14.79 -1.61
C ASN A 82 48.95 14.45 -2.73
N GLU A 83 48.62 15.49 -3.50
CA GLU A 83 47.83 15.56 -4.74
C GLU A 83 48.67 15.22 -6.02
N PRO A 84 48.22 15.47 -7.28
CA PRO A 84 47.00 15.00 -7.97
C PRO A 84 47.26 14.41 -9.38
N ALA A 85 46.18 13.98 -10.02
CA ALA A 85 46.08 13.40 -11.36
C ALA A 85 46.07 14.43 -12.51
N SER A 86 46.42 13.95 -13.72
CA SER A 86 46.15 14.63 -14.99
C SER A 86 45.56 13.69 -16.06
N SER A 87 44.65 14.30 -16.80
CA SER A 87 43.90 13.98 -18.03
C SER A 87 44.54 13.07 -19.10
N LEU A 88 43.71 12.37 -19.89
CA LEU A 88 43.42 12.74 -21.29
C LEU A 88 42.37 11.84 -21.98
N SER A 89 41.84 12.42 -23.06
CA SER A 89 40.60 12.23 -23.80
C SER A 89 40.52 11.07 -24.79
N ASN A 90 39.27 10.60 -24.98
CA ASN A 90 38.80 9.71 -26.04
C ASN A 90 38.95 10.30 -27.45
N GLN A 91 39.39 9.46 -28.40
CA GLN A 91 39.18 9.65 -29.83
C GLN A 91 38.31 8.53 -30.41
N SER A 92 37.37 8.96 -31.25
CA SER A 92 36.44 8.17 -32.05
C SER A 92 37.16 7.62 -33.29
N SER A 93 36.94 6.35 -33.64
CA SER A 93 37.18 5.87 -35.00
C SER A 93 36.12 4.83 -35.43
N THR A 94 35.84 4.93 -36.72
CA THR A 94 34.84 4.32 -37.59
C THR A 94 34.87 2.79 -37.67
N LEU A 95 33.69 2.16 -37.76
CA LEU A 95 33.51 0.75 -38.11
C LEU A 95 33.01 0.62 -39.55
N GLU A 96 33.85 0.03 -40.40
CA GLU A 96 33.47 -0.52 -41.71
C GLU A 96 32.90 -1.93 -41.55
N ALA A 97 31.96 -2.26 -42.43
CA ALA A 97 31.32 -3.55 -42.54
C ALA A 97 32.26 -4.59 -43.18
N GLY A 98 32.32 -5.78 -42.59
CA GLY A 98 33.06 -6.93 -43.09
C GLY A 98 32.30 -8.23 -42.81
N GLU A 99 32.33 -9.12 -43.79
CA GLU A 99 31.44 -10.25 -44.04
C GLU A 99 31.56 -11.46 -43.10
N GLN A 100 30.42 -12.17 -43.02
CA GLN A 100 30.22 -13.62 -42.96
C GLN A 100 31.34 -14.52 -42.40
N HIS A 101 31.03 -15.18 -41.28
CA HIS A 101 31.55 -16.51 -40.97
C HIS A 101 30.40 -17.45 -40.56
N GLU A 102 30.11 -18.40 -41.43
CA GLU A 102 29.36 -19.62 -41.12
C GLU A 102 30.13 -20.50 -40.12
N GLY A 103 29.40 -21.25 -39.30
CA GLY A 103 29.89 -22.50 -38.73
C GLY A 103 30.27 -22.49 -37.25
N LYS A 104 29.30 -22.27 -36.35
CA LYS A 104 29.25 -22.97 -35.05
C LYS A 104 27.83 -23.46 -34.79
N THR A 105 27.63 -24.76 -34.94
CA THR A 105 26.55 -25.50 -34.28
C THR A 105 26.50 -25.11 -32.80
N PRO A 106 25.34 -24.78 -32.22
CA PRO A 106 25.26 -24.57 -30.79
C PRO A 106 25.56 -25.90 -30.11
N GLU A 107 26.66 -25.97 -29.36
CA GLU A 107 26.90 -27.05 -28.42
C GLU A 107 25.64 -27.19 -27.56
N SER A 108 25.12 -28.42 -27.50
CA SER A 108 23.93 -28.75 -26.72
C SER A 108 24.20 -28.34 -25.27
N ASN A 109 23.52 -27.29 -24.84
CA ASN A 109 23.54 -26.72 -23.50
C ASN A 109 22.78 -27.62 -22.51
N ALA A 110 23.17 -28.91 -22.47
CA ALA A 110 22.57 -29.97 -21.68
C ALA A 110 23.24 -29.95 -20.29
N GLY A 111 22.48 -29.54 -19.28
CA GLY A 111 22.96 -29.51 -17.90
C GLY A 111 23.30 -30.90 -17.35
N THR A 112 24.02 -30.93 -16.24
CA THR A 112 24.45 -32.17 -15.59
C THR A 112 23.36 -32.68 -14.62
N VAL A 113 22.94 -33.94 -14.75
CA VAL A 113 22.00 -34.54 -13.78
C VAL A 113 22.76 -34.85 -12.49
N GLU A 114 22.34 -34.25 -11.37
CA GLU A 114 22.97 -34.43 -10.05
C GLU A 114 22.16 -35.33 -9.12
N TYR A 115 20.86 -35.48 -9.38
CA TYR A 115 19.97 -36.35 -8.63
C TYR A 115 18.82 -36.83 -9.51
N GLN A 116 18.44 -38.10 -9.36
CA GLN A 116 17.28 -38.67 -10.02
C GLN A 116 16.70 -39.80 -9.20
N ASP A 117 15.37 -39.79 -9.03
CA ASP A 117 14.60 -40.92 -8.54
C ASP A 117 13.36 -41.15 -9.44
N ASN A 118 12.40 -41.96 -8.98
CA ASN A 118 11.18 -42.27 -9.74
C ASN A 118 10.26 -41.05 -9.98
N LYS A 119 10.44 -39.95 -9.23
CA LYS A 119 9.52 -38.80 -9.22
C LYS A 119 10.22 -37.48 -9.55
N TYR A 120 11.49 -37.33 -9.21
CA TYR A 120 12.25 -36.10 -9.28
C TYR A 120 13.51 -36.25 -10.12
N THR A 121 13.89 -35.17 -10.78
CA THR A 121 15.20 -35.04 -11.44
C THR A 121 15.73 -33.65 -11.16
N ILE A 122 17.00 -33.56 -10.75
CA ILE A 122 17.71 -32.31 -10.53
C ILE A 122 18.82 -32.22 -11.57
N THR A 123 18.77 -31.18 -12.38
CA THR A 123 19.77 -30.88 -13.39
C THR A 123 20.45 -29.55 -13.06
N ARG A 124 21.77 -29.55 -12.93
CA ARG A 124 22.56 -28.33 -12.77
C ARG A 124 22.73 -27.64 -14.12
N LYS A 125 22.45 -26.35 -14.15
CA LYS A 125 22.64 -25.50 -15.33
C LYS A 125 22.89 -24.05 -14.91
N ASP A 126 23.85 -23.39 -15.55
CA ASP A 126 24.09 -21.94 -15.46
C ASP A 126 24.14 -21.38 -14.01
N GLY A 127 24.83 -22.07 -13.09
CA GLY A 127 24.96 -21.61 -11.69
C GLY A 127 23.70 -21.79 -10.84
N GLY A 128 22.82 -22.72 -11.24
CA GLY A 128 21.61 -23.06 -10.50
C GLY A 128 21.13 -24.48 -10.75
N LEU A 129 19.93 -24.76 -10.24
CA LEU A 129 19.26 -26.05 -10.31
C LEU A 129 17.95 -25.94 -11.10
N ILE A 130 17.70 -26.94 -11.92
CA ILE A 130 16.41 -27.22 -12.55
C ILE A 130 15.84 -28.47 -11.89
N ILE A 131 14.74 -28.31 -11.14
CA ILE A 131 14.10 -29.39 -10.39
C ILE A 131 12.80 -29.78 -11.08
N GLN A 132 12.79 -30.95 -11.72
CA GLN A 132 11.62 -31.55 -12.34
C GLN A 132 10.88 -32.43 -11.33
N GLU A 133 9.56 -32.28 -11.20
CA GLU A 133 8.70 -33.14 -10.36
C GLU A 133 7.56 -33.73 -11.21
N GLY A 134 7.72 -34.97 -11.67
CA GLY A 134 6.76 -35.62 -12.57
C GLY A 134 6.45 -34.76 -13.79
N ARG A 135 5.17 -34.38 -13.98
CA ARG A 135 4.70 -33.50 -15.08
C ARG A 135 4.50 -32.04 -14.68
N LYS A 136 4.89 -31.64 -13.45
CA LYS A 136 4.77 -30.24 -13.02
C LYS A 136 5.77 -29.38 -13.79
N LYS A 137 5.52 -28.06 -13.86
CA LYS A 137 6.51 -27.10 -14.37
C LYS A 137 7.80 -27.23 -13.51
N PRO A 138 8.98 -27.34 -14.15
CA PRO A 138 10.24 -27.37 -13.42
C PRO A 138 10.44 -26.10 -12.59
N ILE A 139 11.13 -26.25 -11.45
CA ILE A 139 11.59 -25.13 -10.65
C ILE A 139 12.98 -24.80 -11.16
N GLU A 140 13.16 -23.62 -11.73
CA GLU A 140 14.46 -23.09 -12.15
C GLU A 140 14.89 -22.05 -11.12
N ILE A 141 16.03 -22.27 -10.47
CA ILE A 141 16.47 -21.41 -9.37
C ILE A 141 18.00 -21.35 -9.29
N LEU A 142 18.52 -20.13 -9.15
CA LEU A 142 19.96 -19.88 -9.02
C LEU A 142 20.45 -20.24 -7.61
N ASP A 143 21.69 -20.68 -7.50
CA ASP A 143 22.32 -21.05 -6.22
C ASP A 143 22.29 -19.88 -5.23
N ILE A 144 22.60 -18.67 -5.69
CA ILE A 144 22.52 -17.47 -4.85
C ILE A 144 21.10 -17.20 -4.31
N VAL A 145 20.06 -17.47 -5.11
CA VAL A 145 18.66 -17.26 -4.72
C VAL A 145 18.20 -18.33 -3.73
N LEU A 146 18.60 -19.59 -3.95
CA LEU A 146 18.40 -20.67 -3.00
C LEU A 146 19.03 -20.31 -1.65
N ARG A 147 20.30 -19.90 -1.63
CA ARG A 147 21.00 -19.56 -0.37
C ARG A 147 20.36 -18.38 0.34
N ASP A 148 20.00 -17.34 -0.39
CA ASP A 148 19.33 -16.15 0.15
C ASP A 148 17.98 -16.51 0.79
N SER A 149 17.33 -17.57 0.28
CA SER A 149 16.05 -18.07 0.76
C SER A 149 16.13 -19.02 1.96
N CYS A 150 17.33 -19.38 2.44
CA CYS A 150 17.49 -20.32 3.55
C CYS A 150 16.76 -19.84 4.83
N LYS A 151 15.99 -20.73 5.45
CA LYS A 151 15.17 -20.48 6.65
C LYS A 151 15.61 -21.26 7.90
N CYS A 152 16.80 -21.86 7.90
CA CYS A 152 17.31 -22.55 9.09
C CYS A 152 17.54 -21.56 10.25
N SER A 153 17.63 -22.06 11.48
CA SER A 153 17.73 -21.22 12.69
C SER A 153 18.97 -20.33 12.73
N THR A 154 20.03 -20.68 12.01
CA THR A 154 21.22 -19.82 11.86
C THR A 154 20.96 -18.64 10.94
N CYS A 155 20.18 -18.85 9.86
CA CYS A 155 19.93 -17.87 8.81
C CYS A 155 18.74 -16.96 9.13
N VAL A 156 17.72 -17.50 9.79
CA VAL A 156 16.52 -16.79 10.22
C VAL A 156 16.26 -17.12 11.68
N ASP A 157 16.20 -16.08 12.51
CA ASP A 157 15.93 -16.24 13.92
C ASP A 157 14.51 -16.84 14.12
N PRO A 158 14.38 -17.94 14.88
CA PRO A 158 13.12 -18.67 14.99
C PRO A 158 12.02 -17.90 15.70
N HIS A 159 12.33 -16.84 16.46
CA HIS A 159 11.35 -16.06 17.21
C HIS A 159 10.90 -14.82 16.43
N SER A 160 11.83 -13.95 16.08
CA SER A 160 11.61 -12.70 15.35
C SER A 160 11.28 -12.91 13.88
N LYS A 161 11.63 -14.07 13.31
CA LYS A 161 11.51 -14.40 11.88
C LYS A 161 12.35 -13.50 10.97
N GLN A 162 13.30 -12.74 11.53
CA GLN A 162 14.20 -11.88 10.79
C GLN A 162 15.47 -12.62 10.36
N ARG A 163 16.08 -12.16 9.26
CA ARG A 163 17.32 -12.73 8.73
C ARG A 163 18.53 -12.27 9.55
N ASN A 164 19.50 -13.16 9.72
CA ASN A 164 20.77 -12.89 10.42
C ASN A 164 21.93 -12.53 9.48
N PHE A 165 21.66 -12.42 8.16
CA PHE A 165 22.67 -12.11 7.16
C PHE A 165 22.05 -11.26 6.04
N ARG A 166 22.89 -10.46 5.37
CA ARG A 166 22.49 -9.65 4.20
C ARG A 166 22.67 -10.49 2.94
N THR A 167 21.88 -10.21 1.91
CA THR A 167 22.07 -10.83 0.58
C THR A 167 23.48 -10.59 0.05
N SER A 168 24.09 -9.44 0.33
CA SER A 168 25.47 -9.10 -0.07
C SER A 168 26.55 -9.91 0.65
N ASP A 169 26.21 -10.59 1.74
CA ASP A 169 27.14 -11.44 2.47
C ASP A 169 27.31 -12.79 1.78
N ILE A 170 26.40 -13.18 0.88
CA ILE A 170 26.52 -14.39 0.07
C ILE A 170 27.68 -14.20 -0.93
N SER A 171 28.55 -15.20 -1.06
CA SER A 171 29.60 -15.18 -2.08
C SER A 171 29.00 -15.13 -3.49
N SER A 172 29.64 -14.40 -4.41
CA SER A 172 29.29 -14.47 -5.84
C SER A 172 29.55 -15.86 -6.43
N ASP A 173 30.48 -16.59 -5.81
CA ASP A 173 30.97 -17.89 -6.28
C ASP A 173 30.37 -19.03 -5.46
N ILE A 174 29.20 -18.78 -4.84
CA ILE A 174 28.46 -19.78 -4.07
C ILE A 174 27.98 -20.90 -4.97
N ILE A 175 28.16 -22.13 -4.52
CA ILE A 175 27.77 -23.33 -5.25
C ILE A 175 26.97 -24.23 -4.32
N SER A 176 25.78 -24.63 -4.75
CA SER A 176 25.05 -25.71 -4.09
C SER A 176 25.73 -27.04 -4.40
N GLU A 177 25.87 -27.91 -3.40
CA GLU A 177 26.48 -29.23 -3.54
C GLU A 177 25.53 -30.31 -3.02
N ASN A 178 25.65 -31.52 -3.57
CA ASN A 178 24.93 -32.72 -3.16
C ASN A 178 23.40 -32.54 -3.06
N PRO A 179 22.72 -32.00 -4.09
CA PRO A 179 21.28 -31.81 -4.02
C PRO A 179 20.55 -33.15 -3.95
N THR A 180 19.75 -33.35 -2.92
CA THR A 180 18.87 -34.53 -2.79
C THR A 180 17.44 -34.11 -2.48
N ILE A 181 16.47 -34.94 -2.84
CA ILE A 181 15.07 -34.71 -2.45
C ILE A 181 14.59 -35.86 -1.58
N GLU A 182 14.08 -35.51 -0.39
CA GLU A 182 13.45 -36.44 0.52
C GLU A 182 12.12 -35.87 0.99
N HIS A 183 11.04 -36.67 0.92
CA HIS A 183 9.71 -36.26 1.37
C HIS A 183 9.22 -34.92 0.76
N GLY A 184 9.64 -34.59 -0.47
CA GLY A 184 9.28 -33.35 -1.15
C GLY A 184 10.04 -32.11 -0.66
N LYS A 185 11.16 -32.30 0.05
CA LYS A 185 12.08 -31.26 0.47
C LYS A 185 13.42 -31.43 -0.24
N LEU A 186 13.95 -30.33 -0.78
CA LEU A 186 15.31 -30.26 -1.31
C LEU A 186 16.30 -30.07 -0.16
N HIS A 187 17.34 -30.88 -0.11
CA HIS A 187 18.47 -30.77 0.80
C HIS A 187 19.72 -30.44 0.00
N ILE A 188 20.50 -29.45 0.45
CA ILE A 188 21.75 -29.03 -0.18
C ILE A 188 22.77 -28.61 0.86
N THR A 189 24.05 -28.86 0.55
CA THR A 189 25.20 -28.27 1.22
C THR A 189 25.75 -27.11 0.40
N TRP A 190 26.49 -26.20 1.04
CA TRP A 190 27.04 -25.02 0.36
C TRP A 190 28.56 -25.00 0.35
N LYS A 191 29.13 -24.75 -0.83
CA LYS A 191 30.53 -24.36 -1.02
C LYS A 191 30.62 -22.86 -1.26
N ASN A 192 31.66 -22.24 -0.70
CA ASN A 192 31.87 -20.79 -0.73
C ASN A 192 30.64 -20.04 -0.19
N ASP A 193 30.19 -20.36 1.03
CA ASP A 193 28.93 -19.84 1.60
C ASP A 193 28.94 -18.31 1.86
N LEU A 194 28.85 -17.88 3.12
CA LEU A 194 28.88 -16.47 3.47
C LEU A 194 30.33 -15.97 3.51
N ARG A 195 30.54 -14.74 3.05
CA ARG A 195 31.82 -14.03 3.17
C ARG A 195 32.20 -13.91 4.64
N GLY A 196 33.36 -14.44 5.01
CA GLY A 196 33.84 -14.46 6.40
C GLY A 196 33.26 -15.59 7.25
N ALA A 197 32.54 -16.55 6.66
CA ALA A 197 32.22 -17.79 7.35
C ALA A 197 33.52 -18.52 7.75
N PRO A 198 33.57 -19.19 8.92
CA PRO A 198 34.74 -19.95 9.34
C PRO A 198 35.16 -20.96 8.25
N ALA A 199 36.46 -21.03 7.98
CA ALA A 199 37.00 -21.98 7.03
C ALA A 199 36.61 -23.42 7.44
N GLY A 200 36.00 -24.17 6.53
CA GLY A 200 35.50 -25.52 6.78
C GLY A 200 34.10 -25.61 7.40
N SER A 201 33.39 -24.50 7.58
CA SER A 201 31.97 -24.56 7.97
C SER A 201 31.12 -25.11 6.81
N THR A 202 30.35 -26.17 7.08
CA THR A 202 29.40 -26.76 6.14
C THR A 202 28.01 -26.27 6.50
N HIS A 203 27.47 -25.33 5.72
CA HIS A 203 26.08 -24.91 5.87
C HIS A 203 25.17 -25.87 5.10
N GLU A 204 24.11 -26.32 5.76
CA GLU A 204 23.06 -27.12 5.14
C GLU A 204 21.77 -26.32 5.06
N SER A 205 21.02 -26.51 3.98
CA SER A 205 19.73 -25.87 3.80
C SER A 205 18.70 -26.87 3.30
N THR A 206 17.49 -26.73 3.83
CA THR A 206 16.35 -27.56 3.46
C THR A 206 15.20 -26.69 3.00
N TYR A 207 14.58 -27.04 1.86
CA TYR A 207 13.52 -26.26 1.24
C TYR A 207 12.35 -27.14 0.85
N ASP A 208 11.15 -26.76 1.27
CA ASP A 208 9.93 -27.38 0.75
C ASP A 208 9.73 -26.99 -0.73
N LEU A 209 9.55 -27.97 -1.61
CA LEU A 209 9.43 -27.71 -3.06
C LEU A 209 8.18 -26.91 -3.43
N HIS A 210 7.14 -26.91 -2.60
CA HIS A 210 5.98 -26.04 -2.81
C HIS A 210 6.30 -24.60 -2.38
N GLN A 211 7.07 -24.40 -1.32
CA GLN A 211 7.57 -23.08 -0.93
C GLN A 211 8.59 -22.50 -1.92
N LEU A 212 9.45 -23.32 -2.54
CA LEU A 212 10.34 -22.85 -3.61
C LEU A 212 9.56 -22.34 -4.84
N ARG A 213 8.43 -22.98 -5.17
CA ARG A 213 7.53 -22.49 -6.23
C ARG A 213 6.81 -21.21 -5.84
N HIS A 214 6.51 -21.05 -4.54
CA HIS A 214 5.66 -20.01 -4.01
C HIS A 214 6.28 -19.40 -2.75
N PRO A 215 7.39 -18.63 -2.89
CA PRO A 215 8.24 -18.22 -1.76
C PRO A 215 7.57 -17.24 -0.80
N ILE A 216 6.57 -16.50 -1.27
CA ILE A 216 5.84 -15.50 -0.47
C ILE A 216 4.38 -15.88 -0.31
N LEU A 217 3.66 -16.05 -1.43
CA LEU A 217 2.26 -16.44 -1.47
C LEU A 217 2.05 -17.45 -2.60
N THR A 218 1.17 -18.41 -2.38
CA THR A 218 0.62 -19.24 -3.47
C THR A 218 -0.26 -18.40 -4.39
N PRO A 219 -0.46 -18.82 -5.65
CA PRO A 219 -1.37 -18.12 -6.58
C PRO A 219 -2.77 -17.92 -5.99
N VAL A 220 -3.28 -18.93 -5.25
CA VAL A 220 -4.58 -18.85 -4.58
C VAL A 220 -4.59 -17.75 -3.51
N GLU A 221 -3.54 -17.65 -2.70
CA GLU A 221 -3.46 -16.63 -1.64
C GLU A 221 -3.25 -15.22 -2.21
N MET A 222 -2.47 -15.09 -3.28
CA MET A 222 -2.33 -13.83 -4.01
C MET A 222 -3.68 -13.35 -4.55
N GLU A 223 -4.48 -14.26 -5.10
CA GLU A 223 -5.81 -13.96 -5.64
C GLU A 223 -6.92 -13.82 -4.58
N SER A 224 -6.74 -14.35 -3.37
CA SER A 224 -7.75 -14.26 -2.31
C SER A 224 -7.56 -13.03 -1.42
N ALA A 225 -6.33 -12.78 -0.93
CA ALA A 225 -6.06 -11.85 0.16
C ALA A 225 -4.88 -10.89 -0.09
N GLY A 226 -4.12 -11.06 -1.18
CA GLY A 226 -2.96 -10.20 -1.50
C GLY A 226 -3.31 -8.92 -2.26
N LYS A 227 -2.28 -8.18 -2.69
CA LYS A 227 -2.42 -7.02 -3.61
C LYS A 227 -3.08 -7.40 -4.94
N ASN A 228 -2.90 -8.67 -5.34
CA ASN A 228 -3.49 -9.27 -6.53
C ASN A 228 -4.85 -9.91 -6.28
N ARG A 229 -5.46 -9.64 -5.12
CA ARG A 229 -6.78 -10.17 -4.80
C ARG A 229 -7.77 -9.87 -5.91
N TRP A 230 -8.62 -10.83 -6.18
CA TRP A 230 -9.74 -10.68 -7.09
C TRP A 230 -10.73 -9.66 -6.53
N ARG A 231 -11.26 -8.82 -7.40
CA ARG A 231 -12.22 -7.76 -7.07
C ARG A 231 -13.45 -7.96 -7.94
N ALA A 232 -14.63 -8.05 -7.32
CA ALA A 232 -15.87 -8.14 -8.06
C ALA A 232 -16.28 -6.74 -8.52
N TYR A 233 -16.31 -6.48 -9.81
CA TYR A 233 -16.83 -5.22 -10.34
C TYR A 233 -18.34 -5.15 -10.17
N TRP A 234 -18.82 -4.06 -9.60
CA TRP A 234 -20.24 -3.82 -9.40
C TRP A 234 -20.69 -2.49 -10.02
N ASP A 235 -21.94 -2.50 -10.45
CA ASP A 235 -22.72 -1.34 -10.88
C ASP A 235 -23.87 -1.16 -9.88
N ASN A 236 -24.77 -0.21 -10.10
CA ASN A 236 -25.90 0.05 -9.20
C ASN A 236 -26.74 -1.23 -9.00
N SER A 237 -27.16 -1.86 -10.09
CA SER A 237 -27.97 -3.08 -10.04
C SER A 237 -27.32 -4.19 -9.22
N ARG A 238 -26.03 -4.45 -9.41
CA ARG A 238 -25.30 -5.46 -8.63
C ARG A 238 -25.19 -5.07 -7.17
N MET A 239 -24.84 -3.82 -6.85
CA MET A 239 -24.69 -3.40 -5.47
C MET A 239 -26.03 -3.44 -4.71
N GLN A 240 -27.16 -3.11 -5.35
CA GLN A 240 -28.49 -3.30 -4.76
C GLN A 240 -28.73 -4.73 -4.27
N HIS A 241 -28.14 -5.74 -4.93
CA HIS A 241 -28.28 -7.15 -4.56
C HIS A 241 -27.12 -7.71 -3.72
N TRP A 242 -25.93 -7.09 -3.79
CA TRP A 242 -24.69 -7.59 -3.18
C TRP A 242 -24.28 -6.84 -1.91
N GLN A 243 -25.09 -5.91 -1.45
CA GLN A 243 -24.90 -5.23 -0.17
C GLN A 243 -24.59 -6.23 0.94
N HIS A 244 -23.53 -5.95 1.69
CA HIS A 244 -23.17 -6.73 2.87
C HIS A 244 -23.44 -5.91 4.12
N TRP A 245 -24.53 -6.25 4.80
CA TRP A 245 -24.89 -5.71 6.11
C TRP A 245 -24.56 -6.71 7.21
N ILE A 246 -23.85 -6.25 8.23
CA ILE A 246 -23.52 -7.03 9.43
C ILE A 246 -23.88 -6.25 10.69
N THR A 247 -24.34 -6.92 11.74
CA THR A 247 -24.60 -6.25 13.02
C THR A 247 -23.30 -5.89 13.73
N PHE A 248 -23.30 -4.84 14.54
CA PHE A 248 -22.14 -4.43 15.31
C PHE A 248 -21.61 -5.57 16.20
N ASP A 249 -22.50 -6.30 16.87
CA ASP A 249 -22.11 -7.44 17.71
C ASP A 249 -21.41 -8.54 16.91
N GLN A 250 -21.96 -8.95 15.76
CA GLN A 250 -21.31 -9.92 14.88
C GLN A 250 -19.95 -9.43 14.36
N PHE A 251 -19.83 -8.13 14.05
CA PHE A 251 -18.58 -7.56 13.56
C PHE A 251 -17.48 -7.54 14.64
N ILE A 252 -17.84 -7.23 15.89
CA ILE A 252 -16.87 -7.10 16.99
C ILE A 252 -16.57 -8.45 17.64
N ASN A 253 -17.59 -9.27 17.90
CA ASN A 253 -17.52 -10.42 18.79
C ASN A 253 -17.57 -11.79 18.09
N ASN A 254 -17.84 -11.85 16.77
CA ASN A 254 -17.88 -13.11 16.02
C ASN A 254 -16.79 -13.15 14.93
N ASP A 255 -15.73 -13.91 15.18
CA ASP A 255 -14.58 -13.98 14.28
C ASP A 255 -14.90 -14.52 12.87
N ILE A 256 -15.86 -15.43 12.73
CA ILE A 256 -16.27 -16.00 11.43
C ILE A 256 -17.03 -14.94 10.62
N SER A 257 -17.96 -14.24 11.25
CA SER A 257 -18.73 -13.16 10.63
C SER A 257 -17.84 -11.97 10.26
N PHE A 258 -16.87 -11.65 11.12
CA PHE A 258 -15.84 -10.67 10.84
C PHE A 258 -14.96 -11.11 9.65
N ALA A 259 -14.47 -12.35 9.63
CA ALA A 259 -13.67 -12.87 8.52
C ALA A 259 -14.44 -12.86 7.18
N TRP A 260 -15.72 -13.21 7.21
CA TRP A 260 -16.61 -13.08 6.06
C TRP A 260 -16.73 -11.62 5.60
N SER A 261 -16.91 -10.68 6.53
CA SER A 261 -16.98 -9.25 6.23
C SER A 261 -15.68 -8.72 5.63
N MET A 262 -14.53 -9.14 6.14
CA MET A 262 -13.21 -8.78 5.60
C MET A 262 -13.02 -9.32 4.18
N ARG A 263 -13.46 -10.55 3.92
CA ARG A 263 -13.46 -11.11 2.58
C ARG A 263 -14.37 -10.31 1.64
N THR A 264 -15.58 -9.98 2.07
CA THR A 264 -16.52 -9.21 1.26
C THR A 264 -15.99 -7.79 0.99
N LEU A 265 -15.40 -7.14 1.99
CA LEU A 265 -14.72 -5.85 1.82
C LEU A 265 -13.53 -5.95 0.85
N ALA A 266 -12.72 -7.01 0.94
CA ALA A 266 -11.61 -7.24 0.02
C ALA A 266 -12.07 -7.37 -1.45
N GLU A 267 -13.24 -7.98 -1.68
CA GLU A 267 -13.80 -8.26 -3.01
C GLU A 267 -14.64 -7.10 -3.56
N LEU A 268 -15.50 -6.48 -2.75
CA LEU A 268 -16.43 -5.41 -3.16
C LEU A 268 -15.85 -4.00 -2.91
N GLY A 269 -14.98 -3.83 -1.92
CA GLY A 269 -14.49 -2.52 -1.51
C GLY A 269 -15.52 -1.68 -0.73
N LEU A 270 -16.67 -2.25 -0.38
CA LEU A 270 -17.78 -1.57 0.32
C LEU A 270 -18.57 -2.57 1.17
N ILE A 271 -18.75 -2.26 2.46
CA ILE A 271 -19.64 -3.00 3.39
C ILE A 271 -20.35 -2.03 4.34
N PHE A 272 -21.39 -2.54 5.02
CA PHE A 272 -22.19 -1.78 5.97
C PHE A 272 -22.32 -2.51 7.30
N ILE A 273 -22.26 -1.76 8.38
CA ILE A 273 -22.43 -2.23 9.76
C ILE A 273 -23.66 -1.52 10.33
N LYS A 274 -24.53 -2.26 11.02
CA LYS A 274 -25.77 -1.74 11.62
C LYS A 274 -25.89 -2.14 13.09
N ASP A 275 -26.92 -1.61 13.75
CA ASP A 275 -27.21 -1.87 15.16
C ASP A 275 -26.03 -1.47 16.07
N ILE A 276 -25.31 -0.41 15.68
CA ILE A 276 -24.20 0.15 16.45
C ILE A 276 -24.77 0.93 17.63
N PRO A 277 -24.27 0.72 18.87
CA PRO A 277 -24.68 1.51 20.03
C PRO A 277 -24.52 3.01 19.77
N ASP A 278 -25.45 3.82 20.29
CA ASP A 278 -25.41 5.28 20.18
C ASP A 278 -24.25 5.87 20.99
N SER A 279 -23.05 5.78 20.43
CA SER A 279 -21.83 6.33 20.99
C SER A 279 -20.84 6.67 19.89
N ARG A 280 -20.32 7.90 19.98
CA ARG A 280 -19.29 8.42 19.08
C ARG A 280 -18.06 7.48 19.05
N GLU A 281 -17.69 6.90 20.18
CA GLU A 281 -16.49 6.08 20.31
C GLU A 281 -16.53 4.79 19.45
N MET A 282 -17.72 4.37 18.99
CA MET A 282 -17.88 3.12 18.27
C MET A 282 -17.14 3.10 16.92
N VAL A 283 -16.96 4.24 16.24
CA VAL A 283 -16.19 4.27 14.98
C VAL A 283 -14.73 3.86 15.19
N GLU A 284 -14.13 4.25 16.31
CA GLU A 284 -12.78 3.85 16.67
C GLU A 284 -12.71 2.36 17.01
N LYS A 285 -13.72 1.83 17.71
CA LYS A 285 -13.80 0.40 18.02
C LYS A 285 -13.94 -0.47 16.77
N ILE A 286 -14.74 -0.03 15.79
CA ILE A 286 -14.86 -0.70 14.49
C ILE A 286 -13.54 -0.65 13.73
N ALA A 287 -12.93 0.54 13.61
CA ALA A 287 -11.67 0.70 12.89
C ALA A 287 -10.53 -0.15 13.52
N THR A 288 -10.40 -0.12 14.85
CA THR A 288 -9.39 -0.86 15.60
C THR A 288 -9.56 -2.38 15.48
N ARG A 289 -10.79 -2.89 15.28
CA ARG A 289 -11.03 -4.31 15.02
C ARG A 289 -10.47 -4.75 13.65
N MET A 290 -10.41 -3.83 12.69
CA MET A 290 -9.89 -4.07 11.34
C MET A 290 -8.37 -3.89 11.26
N GLY A 291 -7.82 -2.89 11.95
CA GLY A 291 -6.40 -2.59 11.96
C GLY A 291 -6.08 -1.32 12.76
N PRO A 292 -4.80 -0.93 12.88
CA PRO A 292 -4.44 0.34 13.49
C PRO A 292 -5.10 1.51 12.75
N ILE A 293 -5.65 2.44 13.52
CA ILE A 293 -6.23 3.68 12.99
C ILE A 293 -5.12 4.54 12.40
N ARG A 294 -5.41 5.11 11.23
CA ARG A 294 -4.56 6.05 10.53
C ARG A 294 -4.81 7.47 11.06
N ASP A 295 -3.95 7.92 11.95
CA ASP A 295 -3.97 9.31 12.41
C ASP A 295 -3.64 10.26 11.25
N THR A 296 -4.39 11.36 11.19
CA THR A 296 -4.19 12.45 10.23
C THR A 296 -4.19 13.79 10.97
N PHE A 297 -4.02 14.90 10.25
CA PHE A 297 -4.20 16.23 10.84
C PHE A 297 -5.65 16.54 11.24
N TYR A 298 -6.63 15.72 10.80
CA TYR A 298 -7.99 15.75 11.35
C TYR A 298 -8.12 15.03 12.70
N GLY A 299 -7.02 14.44 13.20
CA GLY A 299 -6.97 13.62 14.40
C GLY A 299 -7.08 12.13 14.08
N ARG A 300 -7.21 11.36 15.16
CA ARG A 300 -7.42 9.90 15.13
C ARG A 300 -8.77 9.52 14.56
N THR A 301 -9.79 10.30 14.90
CA THR A 301 -11.13 10.23 14.35
C THR A 301 -11.68 11.66 14.27
N TRP A 302 -12.65 11.93 13.41
CA TRP A 302 -13.19 13.28 13.19
C TRP A 302 -14.71 13.28 13.09
N ASP A 303 -15.32 14.45 13.21
CA ASP A 303 -16.77 14.63 13.09
C ASP A 303 -17.10 15.33 11.77
N VAL A 304 -18.10 14.82 11.05
CA VAL A 304 -18.69 15.45 9.87
C VAL A 304 -20.04 16.03 10.27
N ARG A 305 -20.05 17.33 10.55
CA ARG A 305 -21.23 18.15 10.82
C ARG A 305 -21.18 19.42 9.99
N SER A 306 -22.34 19.99 9.67
CA SER A 306 -22.37 21.31 9.03
C SER A 306 -21.93 22.37 10.04
N VAL A 307 -20.90 23.16 9.73
CA VAL A 307 -20.43 24.26 10.59
C VAL A 307 -20.31 25.56 9.78
N PRO A 308 -20.55 26.73 10.39
CA PRO A 308 -20.27 28.01 9.75
C PRO A 308 -18.78 28.13 9.40
N GLN A 309 -18.44 28.68 8.23
CA GLN A 309 -17.05 28.88 7.76
C GLN A 309 -16.21 27.58 7.72
N ALA A 310 -16.79 26.53 7.14
CA ALA A 310 -16.15 25.23 6.96
C ALA A 310 -14.79 25.32 6.24
N THR A 311 -13.73 24.77 6.85
CA THR A 311 -12.39 24.66 6.25
C THR A 311 -12.25 23.49 5.27
N ASN A 312 -13.24 22.59 5.25
CA ASN A 312 -13.33 21.46 4.32
C ASN A 312 -14.78 21.38 3.80
N VAL A 313 -14.94 21.13 2.50
CA VAL A 313 -16.24 20.98 1.83
C VAL A 313 -17.14 19.92 2.48
N ALA A 314 -16.55 18.91 3.14
CA ALA A 314 -17.28 17.89 3.90
C ALA A 314 -18.16 18.47 5.01
N TYR A 315 -17.84 19.66 5.53
CA TYR A 315 -18.58 20.34 6.61
C TYR A 315 -19.60 21.38 6.08
N THR A 316 -19.98 21.28 4.81
CA THR A 316 -21.04 22.08 4.19
C THR A 316 -22.31 21.24 3.97
N ASP A 317 -23.44 21.89 3.74
CA ASP A 317 -24.75 21.27 3.44
C ASP A 317 -24.99 21.06 1.93
N GLN A 318 -24.13 21.61 1.09
CA GLN A 318 -24.21 21.54 -0.38
C GLN A 318 -23.98 20.12 -0.90
N PHE A 319 -24.30 19.88 -2.18
CA PHE A 319 -23.92 18.64 -2.86
C PHE A 319 -22.39 18.50 -2.87
N LEU A 320 -21.91 17.32 -2.49
CA LEU A 320 -20.50 16.96 -2.58
C LEU A 320 -20.34 15.88 -3.64
N GLY A 321 -19.74 16.25 -4.77
CA GLY A 321 -19.52 15.34 -5.91
C GLY A 321 -18.57 14.20 -5.61
N PHE A 322 -18.46 13.25 -6.53
CA PHE A 322 -17.64 12.05 -6.35
C PHE A 322 -16.17 12.40 -6.12
N HIS A 323 -15.61 11.88 -5.04
CA HIS A 323 -14.24 12.14 -4.64
C HIS A 323 -13.64 10.97 -3.84
N MET A 324 -12.35 11.08 -3.62
CA MET A 324 -11.54 10.23 -2.75
C MET A 324 -10.77 11.13 -1.77
N ASP A 325 -10.69 10.69 -0.53
CA ASP A 325 -10.18 11.50 0.55
C ASP A 325 -8.65 11.55 0.58
N LEU A 326 -8.14 12.72 0.99
CA LEU A 326 -6.72 12.99 1.25
C LEU A 326 -5.77 12.72 0.06
N MET A 327 -6.22 12.93 -1.18
CA MET A 327 -5.39 12.66 -2.37
C MET A 327 -4.15 13.55 -2.50
N TYR A 328 -4.01 14.56 -1.65
CA TYR A 328 -2.81 15.39 -1.51
C TYR A 328 -1.72 14.77 -0.60
N MET A 329 -1.97 13.63 0.05
CA MET A 329 -0.97 12.90 0.84
C MET A 329 -0.15 11.93 -0.02
N ASN A 330 1.09 11.62 0.42
CA ASN A 330 1.93 10.58 -0.19
C ASN A 330 1.34 9.18 -0.02
N ASP A 331 0.71 8.94 1.12
CA ASP A 331 0.04 7.69 1.46
C ASP A 331 -1.41 8.00 1.85
N PRO A 332 -2.31 8.20 0.86
CA PRO A 332 -3.73 8.39 1.11
C PRO A 332 -4.29 7.17 1.86
N PRO A 333 -5.27 7.35 2.78
CA PRO A 333 -5.86 6.25 3.52
C PRO A 333 -6.37 5.15 2.60
N GLY A 334 -6.15 3.88 3.01
CA GLY A 334 -6.64 2.72 2.27
C GLY A 334 -8.16 2.57 2.37
N TYR A 335 -8.68 2.74 3.58
CA TYR A 335 -10.10 2.57 3.89
C TYR A 335 -10.62 3.72 4.75
N GLN A 336 -11.88 4.07 4.53
CA GLN A 336 -12.60 5.11 5.25
C GLN A 336 -13.86 4.52 5.88
N LEU A 337 -14.14 4.95 7.09
CA LEU A 337 -15.32 4.60 7.86
C LEU A 337 -16.14 5.86 8.10
N LEU A 338 -17.46 5.77 7.93
CA LEU A 338 -18.38 6.86 8.28
C LEU A 338 -19.55 6.28 9.08
N HIS A 339 -19.49 6.47 10.39
CA HIS A 339 -20.53 6.04 11.33
C HIS A 339 -21.56 7.16 11.54
N CYS A 340 -22.82 6.86 11.28
CA CYS A 340 -23.92 7.79 11.46
C CYS A 340 -24.44 7.80 12.90
N LEU A 341 -24.32 8.96 13.54
CA LEU A 341 -24.86 9.24 14.87
C LEU A 341 -26.20 9.95 14.78
N LYS A 342 -26.35 10.87 13.81
CA LYS A 342 -27.60 11.58 13.54
C LYS A 342 -27.79 11.79 12.05
N ASN A 343 -29.00 11.55 11.56
CA ASN A 343 -29.38 11.89 10.18
C ASN A 343 -30.89 12.09 10.07
N SER A 344 -31.39 13.22 10.58
CA SER A 344 -32.81 13.60 10.47
C SER A 344 -33.09 14.63 9.37
N CYS A 345 -32.06 15.05 8.61
CA CYS A 345 -32.22 16.01 7.54
C CYS A 345 -32.95 15.41 6.31
N GLU A 346 -33.71 16.25 5.61
CA GLU A 346 -34.13 15.96 4.22
C GLU A 346 -32.90 16.02 3.31
N GLY A 347 -32.72 15.03 2.44
CA GLY A 347 -31.53 14.86 1.60
C GLY A 347 -30.34 14.21 2.35
N GLY A 348 -29.13 14.39 1.83
CA GLY A 348 -27.90 13.91 2.48
C GLY A 348 -27.61 12.42 2.31
N GLU A 349 -28.28 11.78 1.35
CA GLU A 349 -28.03 10.41 0.91
C GLU A 349 -26.57 10.27 0.47
N SER A 350 -25.97 9.15 0.86
CA SER A 350 -24.62 8.75 0.49
C SER A 350 -24.66 8.05 -0.86
N LEU A 351 -23.70 8.41 -1.72
CA LEU A 351 -23.55 7.89 -3.08
C LEU A 351 -22.20 7.19 -3.21
N PHE A 352 -22.17 6.03 -3.87
CA PHE A 352 -20.97 5.22 -4.08
C PHE A 352 -20.88 4.71 -5.51
N VAL A 353 -19.67 4.70 -6.07
CA VAL A 353 -19.37 4.16 -7.41
C VAL A 353 -18.10 3.31 -7.38
N ASP A 354 -18.15 2.09 -7.92
CA ASP A 354 -16.96 1.29 -8.20
C ASP A 354 -16.22 1.88 -9.40
N THR A 355 -15.21 2.70 -9.12
CA THR A 355 -14.44 3.32 -10.21
C THR A 355 -13.68 2.28 -11.05
N PHE A 356 -13.45 1.07 -10.52
CA PHE A 356 -12.81 0.01 -11.29
C PHE A 356 -13.78 -0.58 -12.31
N ARG A 357 -15.08 -0.65 -12.00
CA ARG A 357 -16.11 -1.02 -12.98
C ARG A 357 -16.16 0.00 -14.11
N VAL A 358 -16.20 1.28 -13.77
CA VAL A 358 -16.22 2.38 -14.76
C VAL A 358 -14.95 2.35 -15.62
N ALA A 359 -13.78 2.19 -15.01
CA ALA A 359 -12.51 2.09 -15.74
C ALA A 359 -12.45 0.85 -16.63
N TYR A 360 -13.01 -0.28 -16.20
CA TYR A 360 -13.11 -1.49 -17.02
C TYR A 360 -13.99 -1.24 -18.26
N ASP A 361 -15.17 -0.64 -18.10
CA ASP A 361 -16.06 -0.33 -19.22
C ASP A 361 -15.44 0.70 -20.16
N MET A 362 -14.81 1.75 -19.63
CA MET A 362 -14.02 2.67 -20.46
C MET A 362 -12.92 1.95 -21.22
N LYS A 363 -12.23 0.97 -20.63
CA LYS A 363 -11.20 0.19 -21.33
C LYS A 363 -11.77 -0.62 -22.49
N GLN A 364 -12.98 -1.17 -22.35
CA GLN A 364 -13.65 -1.94 -23.41
C GLN A 364 -14.25 -1.04 -24.49
N ASP A 365 -14.97 0.01 -24.10
CA ASP A 365 -15.80 0.82 -24.99
C ASP A 365 -15.04 2.01 -25.59
N ASP A 366 -14.05 2.55 -24.87
CA ASP A 366 -13.29 3.75 -25.25
C ASP A 366 -11.84 3.65 -24.75
N HIS A 367 -11.11 2.68 -25.30
CA HIS A 367 -9.72 2.43 -24.94
C HIS A 367 -8.82 3.67 -25.07
N THR A 368 -9.15 4.58 -25.98
CA THR A 368 -8.42 5.84 -26.18
C THR A 368 -8.50 6.74 -24.95
N ASN A 369 -9.71 7.01 -24.44
CA ASN A 369 -9.86 7.82 -23.23
C ASN A 369 -9.37 7.09 -21.98
N TYR A 370 -9.55 5.77 -21.89
CA TYR A 370 -8.90 4.96 -20.84
C TYR A 370 -7.38 5.17 -20.81
N SER A 371 -6.72 5.03 -21.97
CA SER A 371 -5.26 5.18 -22.09
C SER A 371 -4.79 6.58 -21.75
N ARG A 372 -5.57 7.61 -22.09
CA ARG A 372 -5.26 9.01 -21.72
C ARG A 372 -5.23 9.20 -20.20
N LEU A 373 -6.14 8.55 -19.48
CA LEU A 373 -6.26 8.63 -18.03
C LEU A 373 -5.16 7.88 -17.26
N LEU A 374 -4.55 6.83 -17.86
CA LEU A 374 -3.32 6.22 -17.33
C LEU A 374 -2.16 7.22 -17.23
N HIS A 375 -2.11 8.18 -18.16
CA HIS A 375 -1.05 9.18 -18.24
C HIS A 375 -1.50 10.57 -17.81
N HIS A 376 -2.73 10.74 -17.33
CA HIS A 376 -3.22 12.01 -16.84
C HIS A 376 -2.96 12.15 -15.35
N HIS A 377 -1.86 12.81 -15.02
CA HIS A 377 -1.48 13.08 -13.65
C HIS A 377 -2.16 14.36 -13.17
N ILE A 378 -2.92 14.28 -12.07
CA ILE A 378 -3.62 15.41 -11.46
C ILE A 378 -2.89 15.80 -10.17
N PRO A 379 -2.44 17.06 -10.03
CA PRO A 379 -1.91 17.54 -8.77
C PRO A 379 -3.05 17.85 -7.81
N TYR A 380 -2.86 17.54 -6.53
CA TYR A 380 -3.77 17.81 -5.43
C TYR A 380 -3.04 18.59 -4.35
N HIS A 381 -3.75 19.47 -3.64
CA HIS A 381 -3.19 20.18 -2.50
C HIS A 381 -4.19 20.38 -1.37
N TYR A 382 -3.65 20.51 -0.16
CA TYR A 382 -4.32 21.07 1.00
C TYR A 382 -3.41 22.19 1.50
N ASN A 383 -3.86 23.44 1.41
CA ASN A 383 -3.02 24.61 1.67
C ASN A 383 -3.72 25.51 2.70
N HIS A 384 -3.51 25.21 3.98
CA HIS A 384 -4.04 25.95 5.12
C HIS A 384 -2.87 26.42 6.02
N PRO A 385 -3.08 27.45 6.87
CA PRO A 385 -2.00 28.02 7.70
C PRO A 385 -1.20 26.98 8.51
N ASP A 386 -1.88 25.99 9.10
CA ASP A 386 -1.26 25.00 9.98
C ASP A 386 -0.80 23.73 9.25
N HIS A 387 -1.29 23.52 8.02
CA HIS A 387 -1.12 22.26 7.31
C HIS A 387 -1.00 22.49 5.79
N PHE A 388 0.13 22.04 5.23
CA PHE A 388 0.40 22.10 3.81
C PHE A 388 0.76 20.72 3.26
N TYR A 389 -0.05 20.22 2.32
CA TYR A 389 0.17 18.95 1.63
C TYR A 389 0.03 19.13 0.13
N THR A 390 0.83 18.39 -0.62
CA THR A 390 0.74 18.34 -2.08
C THR A 390 1.16 16.96 -2.55
N ASN A 391 0.42 16.42 -3.52
CA ASN A 391 0.85 15.23 -4.24
C ASN A 391 0.28 15.24 -5.67
N THR A 392 0.69 14.30 -6.50
CA THR A 392 0.25 14.16 -7.89
C THR A 392 0.07 12.69 -8.22
N TRP A 393 -1.13 12.33 -8.68
CA TRP A 393 -1.48 10.95 -8.99
C TRP A 393 -1.99 10.81 -10.43
N PRO A 394 -1.70 9.71 -11.15
CA PRO A 394 -2.43 9.37 -12.36
C PRO A 394 -3.90 9.07 -12.01
N VAL A 395 -4.84 9.42 -12.90
CA VAL A 395 -6.27 9.12 -12.68
C VAL A 395 -6.47 7.60 -12.58
N PHE A 396 -5.90 6.85 -13.53
CA PHE A 396 -5.86 5.39 -13.48
C PHE A 396 -4.44 4.93 -13.18
N GLU A 397 -4.25 4.32 -12.02
CA GLU A 397 -2.96 3.80 -11.60
C GLU A 397 -2.91 2.30 -11.86
N THR A 398 -1.92 1.88 -12.63
CA THR A 398 -1.71 0.47 -12.93
C THR A 398 -0.37 -0.01 -12.43
N GLN A 399 -0.33 -1.24 -11.95
CA GLN A 399 0.91 -1.94 -11.64
C GLN A 399 1.14 -3.03 -12.69
N THR A 400 2.36 -3.09 -13.21
CA THR A 400 2.80 -4.21 -14.05
C THR A 400 3.18 -5.37 -13.15
N PHE A 401 2.62 -6.53 -13.42
CA PHE A 401 3.01 -7.76 -12.74
C PHE A 401 3.90 -8.58 -13.67
N ASP A 402 5.05 -9.01 -13.14
CA ASP A 402 5.87 -10.00 -13.82
C ASP A 402 5.24 -11.38 -13.63
N ASP A 403 4.22 -11.66 -14.42
CA ASP A 403 3.68 -13.02 -14.54
C ASP A 403 4.60 -13.82 -15.47
N SER A 404 5.74 -14.29 -14.94
CA SER A 404 6.50 -15.44 -15.48
C SER A 404 5.82 -16.78 -15.15
N VAL A 405 4.68 -16.73 -14.43
CA VAL A 405 3.89 -17.88 -13.98
C VAL A 405 2.63 -18.12 -14.84
N ARG A 406 2.21 -17.15 -15.67
CA ARG A 406 1.05 -17.28 -16.58
C ARG A 406 1.42 -16.90 -18.02
N GLU A 407 1.95 -17.85 -18.77
CA GLU A 407 2.00 -17.72 -20.24
C GLU A 407 0.70 -18.24 -20.86
N GLY A 408 0.11 -17.45 -21.76
CA GLY A 408 -1.05 -17.85 -22.55
C GLY A 408 -2.00 -16.73 -22.98
N THR A 409 -1.89 -15.52 -22.43
CA THR A 409 -2.75 -14.39 -22.84
C THR A 409 -1.94 -13.14 -23.14
N ASN A 410 -1.87 -12.77 -24.41
CA ASN A 410 -1.23 -11.57 -24.98
C ASN A 410 -1.97 -10.25 -24.63
N PHE A 411 -2.43 -10.09 -23.39
CA PHE A 411 -2.96 -8.82 -22.91
C PHE A 411 -1.88 -8.09 -22.10
N SER A 412 -1.73 -6.79 -22.34
CA SER A 412 -0.89 -5.88 -21.54
C SER A 412 -0.98 -6.21 -20.04
N LYS A 413 0.15 -6.62 -19.42
CA LYS A 413 0.27 -7.16 -18.05
C LYS A 413 0.08 -6.11 -16.93
N SER A 414 -0.55 -4.97 -17.23
CA SER A 414 -0.81 -3.92 -16.25
C SER A 414 -2.24 -4.04 -15.70
N ARG A 415 -2.35 -4.21 -14.38
CA ARG A 415 -3.64 -4.25 -13.67
C ARG A 415 -3.90 -2.90 -13.05
N LEU A 416 -5.13 -2.41 -13.15
CA LEU A 416 -5.58 -1.26 -12.36
C LEU A 416 -5.49 -1.62 -10.87
N VAL A 417 -4.70 -0.85 -10.13
CA VAL A 417 -4.49 -1.02 -8.68
C VAL A 417 -5.16 0.07 -7.87
N HIS A 418 -5.25 1.30 -8.43
CA HIS A 418 -5.95 2.43 -7.82
C HIS A 418 -6.61 3.29 -8.89
N VAL A 419 -7.66 4.00 -8.49
CA VAL A 419 -8.13 5.21 -9.17
C VAL A 419 -7.88 6.38 -8.24
N ASN A 420 -7.60 7.56 -8.80
CA ASN A 420 -7.33 8.77 -8.03
C ASN A 420 -8.12 9.95 -8.58
N TYR A 421 -9.19 10.32 -7.88
CA TYR A 421 -10.09 11.37 -8.33
C TYR A 421 -10.67 12.14 -7.15
N SER A 422 -10.27 13.41 -7.01
CA SER A 422 -10.78 14.28 -5.93
C SER A 422 -10.86 15.75 -6.38
N PRO A 423 -11.91 16.10 -7.16
CA PRO A 423 -12.07 17.46 -7.68
C PRO A 423 -11.95 18.59 -6.65
N PRO A 424 -12.51 18.49 -5.43
CA PRO A 424 -12.44 19.57 -4.44
C PRO A 424 -11.03 19.96 -4.00
N PHE A 425 -10.05 19.06 -4.16
CA PHE A 425 -8.66 19.26 -3.72
C PHE A 425 -7.67 19.39 -4.88
N GLN A 426 -8.14 19.55 -6.13
CA GLN A 426 -7.24 19.71 -7.27
C GLN A 426 -6.43 21.00 -7.16
N ALA A 427 -5.10 20.86 -7.23
CA ALA A 427 -4.18 21.98 -7.15
C ALA A 427 -4.05 22.71 -8.51
N PRO A 428 -3.68 24.00 -8.49
CA PRO A 428 -3.29 24.71 -9.70
C PRO A 428 -2.18 23.98 -10.47
N ARG A 429 -2.39 23.78 -11.77
CA ARG A 429 -1.40 23.13 -12.63
C ARG A 429 -0.37 24.15 -13.14
N LYS A 430 0.91 23.90 -12.89
CA LYS A 430 1.98 24.55 -13.66
C LYS A 430 1.99 24.00 -15.08
N VAL A 431 1.61 24.81 -16.06
CA VAL A 431 1.73 24.45 -17.48
C VAL A 431 3.22 24.39 -17.84
N ARG A 432 3.81 23.19 -17.83
CA ARG A 432 5.22 22.97 -18.22
C ARG A 432 5.40 22.66 -19.71
N SER A 433 4.34 22.30 -20.43
CA SER A 433 4.38 21.99 -21.87
C SER A 433 3.15 22.54 -22.59
N PRO A 434 3.31 23.41 -23.61
CA PRO A 434 2.22 24.07 -24.32
C PRO A 434 1.78 23.21 -25.51
N VAL A 435 1.30 21.99 -25.26
CA VAL A 435 0.56 21.25 -26.30
C VAL A 435 -0.93 21.26 -25.92
N PRO A 436 -1.67 22.37 -26.21
CA PRO A 436 -3.08 22.50 -25.84
C PRO A 436 -3.95 21.33 -26.27
N ARG A 437 -3.62 20.68 -27.40
CA ARG A 437 -4.35 19.52 -27.90
C ARG A 437 -4.30 18.33 -26.92
N LYS A 438 -3.10 17.90 -26.51
CA LYS A 438 -2.95 16.78 -25.55
C LYS A 438 -3.59 17.07 -24.20
N PHE A 439 -3.58 18.33 -23.77
CA PHE A 439 -4.26 18.73 -22.53
C PHE A 439 -5.78 18.67 -22.68
N ARG A 440 -6.34 19.21 -23.78
CA ARG A 440 -7.78 19.11 -24.07
C ARG A 440 -8.24 17.65 -24.15
N GLU A 441 -7.53 16.81 -24.87
CA GLU A 441 -7.81 15.37 -24.98
C GLU A 441 -7.84 14.66 -23.61
N LYS A 442 -6.91 14.99 -22.71
CA LYS A 442 -6.91 14.43 -21.34
C LYS A 442 -8.06 14.96 -20.49
N ASN A 443 -8.41 16.24 -20.64
CA ASN A 443 -9.57 16.82 -19.96
C ASN A 443 -10.89 16.27 -20.49
N GLU A 444 -11.02 16.01 -21.79
CA GLU A 444 -12.18 15.34 -22.40
C GLU A 444 -12.32 13.91 -21.84
N ALA A 445 -11.21 13.17 -21.75
CA ALA A 445 -11.20 11.85 -21.12
C ALA A 445 -11.63 11.92 -19.64
N LEU A 446 -11.16 12.93 -18.89
CA LEU A 446 -11.53 13.14 -17.50
C LEU A 446 -13.01 13.53 -17.35
N ALA A 447 -13.53 14.37 -18.25
CA ALA A 447 -14.94 14.75 -18.30
C ALA A 447 -15.83 13.53 -18.61
N LYS A 448 -15.40 12.67 -19.54
CA LYS A 448 -16.09 11.40 -19.83
C LYS A 448 -16.11 10.50 -18.59
N PHE A 449 -14.98 10.33 -17.91
CA PHE A 449 -14.91 9.56 -16.67
C PHE A 449 -15.85 10.13 -15.59
N ALA A 450 -15.80 11.45 -15.34
CA ALA A 450 -16.69 12.12 -14.39
C ALA A 450 -18.18 11.90 -14.73
N SER A 451 -18.56 12.03 -16.01
CA SER A 451 -19.94 11.79 -16.45
C SER A 451 -20.41 10.35 -16.22
N LEU A 452 -19.50 9.37 -16.29
CA LEU A 452 -19.83 7.97 -16.00
C LEU A 452 -19.97 7.72 -14.50
N LEU A 453 -19.28 8.47 -13.64
CA LEU A 453 -19.51 8.39 -12.19
C LEU A 453 -20.91 8.89 -11.82
N GLU A 454 -21.42 9.90 -12.53
CA GLU A 454 -22.75 10.48 -12.30
C GLU A 454 -23.90 9.70 -12.96
N ASP A 455 -23.59 8.69 -13.77
CA ASP A 455 -24.58 7.85 -14.44
C ASP A 455 -25.23 6.86 -13.45
N GLU A 456 -26.56 6.89 -13.37
CA GLU A 456 -27.38 6.06 -12.47
C GLU A 456 -27.14 4.55 -12.62
N ARG A 457 -26.60 4.12 -13.77
CA ARG A 457 -26.20 2.73 -13.98
C ARG A 457 -25.09 2.31 -13.01
N TYR A 458 -24.15 3.21 -12.66
CA TYR A 458 -23.02 2.89 -11.78
C TYR A 458 -23.25 3.34 -10.34
N MET A 459 -24.02 4.40 -10.13
CA MET A 459 -24.21 5.03 -8.83
C MET A 459 -25.15 4.22 -7.93
N PHE A 460 -24.62 3.74 -6.81
CA PHE A 460 -25.39 3.17 -5.72
C PHE A 460 -25.67 4.25 -4.66
N GLU A 461 -26.94 4.42 -4.29
CA GLU A 461 -27.40 5.46 -3.38
C GLU A 461 -28.12 4.84 -2.18
N LEU A 462 -27.80 5.32 -0.97
CA LEU A 462 -28.50 4.95 0.26
C LEU A 462 -28.47 6.09 1.29
N LYS A 463 -29.42 6.09 2.22
CA LYS A 463 -29.41 6.97 3.38
C LYS A 463 -28.96 6.18 4.61
N LEU A 464 -27.87 6.58 5.23
CA LEU A 464 -27.41 5.99 6.49
C LEU A 464 -28.27 6.48 7.66
N ASN A 465 -28.80 5.54 8.44
CA ASN A 465 -29.55 5.83 9.66
C ASN A 465 -28.61 5.93 10.88
N PRO A 466 -29.02 6.60 11.96
CA PRO A 466 -28.34 6.49 13.25
C PRO A 466 -28.10 5.02 13.64
N GLY A 467 -26.90 4.70 14.10
CA GLY A 467 -26.51 3.33 14.43
C GLY A 467 -25.99 2.52 13.23
N GLU A 468 -25.84 3.13 12.05
CA GLU A 468 -25.23 2.52 10.87
C GLU A 468 -23.83 3.09 10.60
N CYS A 469 -22.98 2.31 9.94
CA CYS A 469 -21.64 2.72 9.49
C CYS A 469 -21.34 2.10 8.14
N VAL A 470 -20.77 2.89 7.24
CA VAL A 470 -20.22 2.39 5.98
C VAL A 470 -18.71 2.29 6.09
N VAL A 471 -18.15 1.23 5.51
CA VAL A 471 -16.70 1.02 5.38
C VAL A 471 -16.38 0.79 3.92
N PHE A 472 -15.45 1.57 3.36
CA PHE A 472 -15.12 1.49 1.95
C PHE A 472 -13.65 1.73 1.65
N GLU A 473 -13.20 1.15 0.53
CA GLU A 473 -11.85 1.27 0.01
C GLU A 473 -11.70 2.58 -0.77
N ASN A 474 -11.01 3.56 -0.17
CA ASN A 474 -10.99 4.96 -0.60
C ASN A 474 -10.48 5.12 -2.05
N ARG A 475 -9.43 4.39 -2.45
CA ARG A 475 -8.83 4.49 -3.80
C ARG A 475 -9.45 3.53 -4.84
N ARG A 476 -10.66 3.02 -4.55
CA ARG A 476 -11.48 2.21 -5.47
C ARG A 476 -12.91 2.73 -5.53
N VAL A 477 -13.53 2.98 -4.38
CA VAL A 477 -14.93 3.39 -4.28
C VAL A 477 -14.95 4.91 -4.13
N ALA A 478 -15.29 5.60 -5.22
CA ALA A 478 -15.54 7.03 -5.13
C ALA A 478 -16.86 7.24 -4.38
N HIS A 479 -16.87 8.22 -3.48
CA HIS A 479 -18.04 8.51 -2.66
C HIS A 479 -18.47 9.97 -2.82
N ALA A 480 -19.76 10.21 -2.62
CA ALA A 480 -20.40 11.51 -2.75
C ALA A 480 -21.59 11.61 -1.80
N ARG A 481 -22.20 12.80 -1.74
CA ARG A 481 -23.35 13.07 -0.89
C ARG A 481 -24.33 14.03 -1.58
N ARG A 482 -25.62 13.70 -1.59
CA ARG A 482 -26.70 14.64 -1.97
C ARG A 482 -26.70 15.86 -1.06
N GLY A 483 -27.12 17.03 -1.56
CA GLY A 483 -27.34 18.20 -0.69
C GLY A 483 -28.37 17.89 0.40
N PHE A 484 -28.32 18.56 1.55
CA PHE A 484 -29.30 18.40 2.63
C PHE A 484 -29.70 19.73 3.25
N LYS A 485 -30.87 19.75 3.90
CA LYS A 485 -31.36 20.95 4.60
C LYS A 485 -31.07 20.86 6.10
N THR A 486 -30.23 21.76 6.59
CA THR A 486 -29.90 21.90 8.02
C THR A 486 -31.04 22.54 8.83
N SER A 487 -31.98 23.23 8.17
CA SER A 487 -33.13 23.85 8.83
C SER A 487 -34.17 22.84 9.33
N THR A 488 -34.16 21.62 8.81
CA THR A 488 -35.18 20.59 9.08
C THR A 488 -34.67 19.42 9.90
N GLY A 489 -33.39 19.42 10.31
CA GLY A 489 -32.81 18.29 11.04
C GLY A 489 -31.33 18.45 11.34
N GLU A 490 -30.75 17.42 11.95
CA GLU A 490 -29.33 17.33 12.28
C GLU A 490 -28.68 16.16 11.53
N ARG A 491 -27.47 16.40 11.04
CA ARG A 491 -26.63 15.38 10.42
C ARG A 491 -25.26 15.37 11.10
N TRP A 492 -24.89 14.21 11.64
CA TRP A 492 -23.62 13.99 12.30
C TRP A 492 -23.11 12.59 11.98
N LEU A 493 -21.98 12.54 11.25
CA LEU A 493 -21.21 11.32 11.08
C LEU A 493 -19.89 11.43 11.86
N ALA A 494 -19.39 10.31 12.36
CA ALA A 494 -18.03 10.17 12.88
C ALA A 494 -17.18 9.39 11.87
N GLY A 495 -15.98 9.89 11.58
CA GLY A 495 -15.06 9.31 10.60
C GLY A 495 -13.82 8.68 11.23
N ALA A 496 -13.32 7.61 10.61
CA ALA A 496 -12.01 7.01 10.90
C ALA A 496 -11.35 6.50 9.62
N TYR A 497 -10.03 6.42 9.60
CA TYR A 497 -9.24 5.89 8.49
C TYR A 497 -8.44 4.66 8.94
N VAL A 498 -8.25 3.70 8.02
CA VAL A 498 -7.34 2.55 8.21
C VAL A 498 -6.45 2.42 6.97
N ASP A 499 -5.16 2.14 7.17
CA ASP A 499 -4.21 2.01 6.07
C ASP A 499 -4.41 0.73 5.25
N GLU A 500 -4.03 0.77 3.98
CA GLU A 500 -4.14 -0.38 3.08
C GLU A 500 -3.27 -1.56 3.54
N ASP A 501 -2.03 -1.30 3.98
CA ASP A 501 -1.12 -2.36 4.43
C ASP A 501 -1.68 -3.12 5.66
N ALA A 502 -2.30 -2.41 6.60
CA ALA A 502 -2.99 -3.01 7.73
C ALA A 502 -4.10 -3.95 7.28
N MET A 503 -4.92 -3.51 6.33
CA MET A 503 -6.02 -4.31 5.80
C MET A 503 -5.57 -5.50 4.96
N LEU A 504 -4.50 -5.36 4.17
CA LEU A 504 -3.91 -6.49 3.45
C LEU A 504 -3.35 -7.54 4.41
N SER A 505 -2.74 -7.11 5.50
CA SER A 505 -2.33 -8.01 6.59
C SER A 505 -3.54 -8.72 7.19
N GLU A 506 -4.60 -7.99 7.55
CA GLU A 506 -5.82 -8.57 8.13
C GLU A 506 -6.50 -9.56 7.19
N PHE A 507 -6.58 -9.27 5.89
CA PHE A 507 -7.10 -10.22 4.90
C PHE A 507 -6.25 -11.50 4.86
N LYS A 508 -4.92 -11.37 4.92
CA LYS A 508 -4.03 -12.52 4.89
C LYS A 508 -4.12 -13.35 6.17
N THR A 509 -4.12 -12.74 7.34
CA THR A 509 -4.26 -13.44 8.62
C THR A 509 -5.64 -14.08 8.74
N SER A 510 -6.70 -13.39 8.34
CA SER A 510 -8.06 -13.94 8.23
C SER A 510 -8.12 -15.13 7.28
N SER A 511 -7.48 -15.05 6.11
CA SER A 511 -7.37 -16.16 5.16
C SER A 511 -6.58 -17.35 5.69
N ASN A 512 -5.60 -17.13 6.57
CA ASN A 512 -4.87 -18.22 7.21
C ASN A 512 -5.71 -18.90 8.30
N LYS A 513 -6.47 -18.12 9.07
CA LYS A 513 -7.34 -18.62 10.16
C LYS A 513 -8.58 -19.34 9.62
N TYR A 514 -9.16 -18.85 8.53
CA TYR A 514 -10.38 -19.37 7.91
C TYR A 514 -10.20 -19.72 6.43
N PRO A 515 -9.30 -20.66 6.07
CA PRO A 515 -8.95 -20.92 4.67
C PRO A 515 -10.15 -21.35 3.81
N ASN A 516 -11.12 -22.07 4.38
CA ASN A 516 -12.33 -22.48 3.65
C ASN A 516 -13.16 -21.27 3.22
N LEU A 517 -13.26 -20.24 4.07
CA LEU A 517 -13.96 -18.99 3.72
C LEU A 517 -13.28 -18.27 2.57
N TRP A 518 -11.95 -18.31 2.44
CA TRP A 518 -11.21 -17.53 1.45
C TRP A 518 -10.87 -18.30 0.16
N ARG A 519 -10.89 -19.64 0.20
CA ARG A 519 -10.54 -20.52 -0.94
C ARG A 519 -11.75 -21.00 -1.75
N LEU A 520 -12.97 -20.56 -1.45
CA LEU A 520 -14.18 -20.94 -2.21
C LEU A 520 -14.00 -20.67 -3.70
N LYS A 521 -14.12 -21.73 -4.53
CA LYS A 521 -13.94 -21.64 -5.98
C LYS A 521 -14.95 -20.65 -6.59
N ARG A 522 -14.42 -19.54 -7.12
CA ARG A 522 -15.15 -18.49 -7.83
C ARG A 522 -15.55 -18.94 -9.24
N LYS A 523 -16.47 -19.91 -9.37
CA LYS A 523 -16.96 -20.44 -10.67
C LYS A 523 -18.09 -19.58 -11.27
N GLY A 524 -17.79 -18.33 -11.64
CA GLY A 524 -18.72 -17.43 -12.32
C GLY A 524 -19.90 -16.92 -11.47
N LEU A 525 -20.82 -16.18 -12.12
CA LEU A 525 -21.98 -15.48 -11.51
C LEU A 525 -23.00 -16.41 -10.81
N ASN A 526 -22.90 -17.73 -11.03
CA ASN A 526 -23.74 -18.75 -10.42
C ASN A 526 -23.02 -19.58 -9.34
N SER A 527 -21.78 -19.23 -9.01
CA SER A 527 -21.03 -19.92 -7.96
C SER A 527 -21.71 -19.80 -6.59
N LYS A 528 -21.52 -20.80 -5.71
CA LYS A 528 -21.97 -20.77 -4.31
C LYS A 528 -21.50 -19.48 -3.61
N HIS A 529 -20.33 -18.98 -3.99
CA HIS A 529 -19.78 -17.71 -3.54
C HIS A 529 -20.63 -16.49 -3.96
N VAL A 530 -21.00 -16.39 -5.24
CA VAL A 530 -21.87 -15.30 -5.71
C VAL A 530 -23.29 -15.43 -5.14
N LYS A 531 -23.76 -16.65 -4.85
CA LYS A 531 -25.02 -16.85 -4.12
C LYS A 531 -24.95 -16.32 -2.69
N LEU A 532 -23.84 -16.53 -1.98
CA LEU A 532 -23.60 -15.94 -0.65
C LEU A 532 -23.50 -14.42 -0.70
N LEU A 533 -22.82 -13.86 -1.72
CA LEU A 533 -22.82 -12.41 -1.95
C LEU A 533 -24.23 -11.86 -2.24
N LYS A 534 -25.11 -12.66 -2.87
CA LYS A 534 -26.54 -12.33 -3.07
C LYS A 534 -27.40 -12.56 -1.82
N GLY A 535 -26.81 -12.84 -0.66
CA GLY A 535 -27.54 -13.11 0.59
C GLY A 535 -28.24 -14.47 0.64
N VAL A 536 -27.92 -15.41 -0.26
CA VAL A 536 -28.50 -16.76 -0.30
C VAL A 536 -27.58 -17.73 0.45
N GLY A 537 -27.89 -17.99 1.73
CA GLY A 537 -27.21 -18.95 2.62
C GLY A 537 -26.55 -18.28 3.85
N LYS A 538 -26.35 -19.04 4.93
CA LYS A 538 -25.65 -18.54 6.14
C LYS A 538 -24.14 -18.80 6.06
N PRO A 539 -23.28 -17.87 6.51
CA PRO A 539 -21.83 -18.10 6.63
C PRO A 539 -21.49 -19.32 7.49
N ASP A 540 -22.29 -19.60 8.52
CA ASP A 540 -22.10 -20.74 9.44
C ASP A 540 -22.43 -22.11 8.82
N GLU A 541 -23.04 -22.11 7.63
CA GLU A 541 -23.30 -23.32 6.83
C GLU A 541 -22.17 -23.58 5.80
N LEU A 542 -21.06 -22.85 5.93
CA LEU A 542 -19.83 -23.08 5.17
C LEU A 542 -19.01 -24.18 5.86
N PRO A 543 -18.66 -25.29 5.18
CA PRO A 543 -17.84 -26.34 5.76
C PRO A 543 -16.40 -25.90 6.06
#